data_AF-A0A7S1F4Z4-F1
#
_entry.id   AF-A0A7S1F4Z4-F1
#
_cell.length_a   1.000
_cell.length_b   1.000
_cell.length_c   1.000
_cell.angle_alpha   90.00
_cell.angle_beta   90.00
_cell.angle_gamma   90.00
#
_symmetry.space_group_name_H-M   'P 1'
#
loop_
_entity.id
_entity.type
_entity.pdbx_description
1 polymer ?
#
loop_
_entity_poly.entity_id
_entity_poly.type
_entity_poly.pdbx_seq_one_letter_code
_entity_poly.pdbx_strand_id
1 'polypeptide(L)'
;AMHWNVIGLFLVAGPLPGKSWSFIATSDFELVVVGFGLSTDNRIRVIVSSEDCSDTTAAHSSAISGPSSSSPTQRSGTVGDITAIDETFGAQATITFSTAHNLEVDARITLSGVTCTSCTSEVLSMFNKELRVEEVLNDTHVLVPLSFGVSPDIDVTSATWERTDSQTYATLQATSPGFFKVCWSYDDSALSTPTYSVEVGWLDIYNPANMTEGHLFLTTSQPSVVAPVMITFTTGNLLRYSEAPGVM
;
A
#
# COMPACT_ATOMS: atom_id res chain seq x y z
N ALA A 1 31.47 5.14 36.37
CA ALA A 1 30.34 4.48 35.69
C ALA A 1 29.97 5.31 34.47
N MET A 2 30.03 4.73 33.26
CA MET A 2 29.52 5.40 32.07
C MET A 2 27.99 5.34 32.12
N HIS A 3 27.36 6.50 32.29
CA HIS A 3 25.93 6.66 32.17
C HIS A 3 25.62 7.05 30.73
N TRP A 4 25.04 6.13 29.97
CA TRP A 4 24.47 6.44 28.67
C TRP A 4 23.05 6.95 28.88
N ASN A 5 22.72 8.09 28.28
CA ASN A 5 21.36 8.63 28.23
C ASN A 5 20.92 8.64 26.76
N VAL A 6 19.77 8.05 26.46
CA VAL A 6 19.14 8.16 25.14
C VAL A 6 18.40 9.49 25.10
N ILE A 7 18.87 10.43 24.28
CA ILE A 7 18.34 11.81 24.20
C ILE A 7 17.07 11.87 23.31
N GLY A 8 16.76 10.81 22.59
CA GLY A 8 15.52 10.66 21.83
C GLY A 8 15.63 9.55 20.79
N LEU A 9 14.49 8.97 20.42
CA LEU A 9 14.38 8.10 19.26
C LEU A 9 13.78 8.96 18.13
N PHE A 10 14.55 9.22 17.08
CA PHE A 10 14.03 9.85 15.86
C PHE A 10 13.69 8.74 14.88
N LEU A 11 12.41 8.59 14.54
CA LEU A 11 12.02 7.75 13.42
C LEU A 11 12.45 8.46 12.14
N VAL A 12 13.49 7.94 11.48
CA VAL A 12 13.99 8.48 10.21
C VAL A 12 13.10 8.00 9.04
N ALA A 13 12.57 6.78 9.15
CA ALA A 13 11.59 6.19 8.24
C ALA A 13 10.89 5.03 8.96
N GLY A 14 9.66 4.72 8.57
CA GLY A 14 8.91 3.57 9.06
C GLY A 14 7.41 3.81 9.19
N PRO A 15 6.66 2.74 9.52
CA PRO A 15 5.22 2.80 9.65
C PRO A 15 4.79 3.53 10.92
N LEU A 16 3.63 4.18 10.85
CA LEU A 16 2.91 4.64 12.03
C LEU A 16 2.30 3.43 12.77
N PRO A 17 2.54 3.28 14.07
CA PRO A 17 2.00 2.15 14.83
C PRO A 17 0.50 2.31 15.12
N GLY A 18 -0.13 1.23 15.58
CA GLY A 18 -1.50 1.24 16.09
C GLY A 18 -2.57 1.23 15.00
N LYS A 19 -2.25 0.75 13.80
CA LYS A 19 -3.24 0.53 12.74
C LYS A 19 -4.09 -0.69 13.05
N SER A 20 -5.30 -0.72 12.53
CA SER A 20 -6.20 -1.88 12.63
C SER A 20 -6.90 -2.07 11.29
N TRP A 21 -6.95 -3.31 10.83
CA TRP A 21 -7.66 -3.72 9.63
C TRP A 21 -8.62 -4.86 9.95
N SER A 22 -9.78 -4.87 9.29
CA SER A 22 -10.77 -5.92 9.46
C SER A 22 -11.27 -6.40 8.11
N PHE A 23 -11.12 -7.69 7.84
CA PHE A 23 -11.54 -8.31 6.57
C PHE A 23 -12.29 -9.62 6.79
N ILE A 24 -13.00 -10.04 5.75
CA ILE A 24 -13.75 -11.28 5.75
C ILE A 24 -12.80 -12.41 5.36
N ALA A 25 -12.93 -13.58 5.99
CA ALA A 25 -12.23 -14.79 5.56
C ALA A 25 -12.63 -15.15 4.12
N THR A 26 -11.72 -15.78 3.37
CA THR A 26 -11.89 -16.24 1.97
C THR A 26 -12.00 -15.14 0.91
N SER A 27 -11.83 -13.87 1.27
CA SER A 27 -11.70 -12.76 0.32
C SER A 27 -10.25 -12.31 0.16
N ASP A 28 -9.95 -11.80 -1.04
CA ASP A 28 -8.74 -11.03 -1.26
C ASP A 28 -8.88 -9.64 -0.65
N PHE A 29 -7.79 -9.11 -0.10
CA PHE A 29 -7.74 -7.79 0.49
C PHE A 29 -6.40 -7.11 0.24
N GLU A 30 -6.41 -5.79 0.41
CA GLU A 30 -5.22 -4.95 0.34
C GLU A 30 -4.96 -4.35 1.72
N LEU A 31 -3.72 -4.41 2.16
CA LEU A 31 -3.30 -3.80 3.42
C LEU A 31 -2.55 -2.52 3.13
N VAL A 32 -3.12 -1.39 3.57
CA VAL A 32 -2.48 -0.07 3.44
C VAL A 32 -1.79 0.30 4.74
N VAL A 33 -0.46 0.38 4.69
CA VAL A 33 0.40 0.86 5.79
C VAL A 33 0.71 2.34 5.55
N VAL A 34 0.51 3.17 6.56
CA VAL A 34 0.84 4.61 6.51
C VAL A 34 2.08 4.86 7.36
N GLY A 35 2.98 5.73 6.90
CA GLY A 35 4.27 5.96 7.54
C GLY A 35 5.00 7.18 6.99
N PHE A 36 6.30 7.21 7.20
CA PHE A 36 7.21 8.21 6.64
C PHE A 36 8.42 7.51 6.01
N GLY A 37 8.93 8.01 4.88
CA GLY A 37 10.13 7.46 4.24
C GLY A 37 10.00 5.98 3.88
N LEU A 38 8.79 5.52 3.57
CA LEU A 38 8.52 4.14 3.17
C LEU A 38 9.08 3.89 1.75
N SER A 39 9.64 2.71 1.49
CA SER A 39 10.29 2.35 0.21
C SER A 39 9.88 0.97 -0.29
N THR A 40 10.14 0.69 -1.57
CA THR A 40 9.80 -0.60 -2.22
C THR A 40 10.44 -1.83 -1.57
N ASP A 41 11.45 -1.62 -0.76
CA ASP A 41 12.15 -2.66 0.01
C ASP A 41 11.42 -3.04 1.30
N ASN A 42 10.35 -2.35 1.65
CA ASN A 42 9.61 -2.69 2.87
C ASN A 42 8.82 -3.98 2.69
N ARG A 43 8.75 -4.75 3.76
CA ARG A 43 8.05 -6.04 3.83
C ARG A 43 7.12 -6.06 5.03
N ILE A 44 5.99 -6.75 4.91
CA ILE A 44 5.15 -7.08 6.05
C ILE A 44 5.14 -8.59 6.31
N ARG A 45 5.12 -8.98 7.57
CA ARG A 45 4.88 -10.35 7.99
C ARG A 45 3.68 -10.35 8.91
N VAL A 46 2.73 -11.24 8.68
CA VAL A 46 1.57 -11.36 9.56
C VAL A 46 1.77 -12.58 10.44
N ILE A 47 1.69 -12.40 11.76
CA ILE A 47 1.92 -13.46 12.75
C ILE A 47 0.70 -13.62 13.65
N VAL A 48 0.63 -14.73 14.37
CA VAL A 48 -0.43 -14.92 15.36
C VAL A 48 -0.30 -13.88 16.47
N SER A 49 -1.42 -13.42 17.03
CA SER A 49 -1.44 -12.30 17.98
C SER A 49 -0.59 -12.51 19.24
N SER A 50 -0.35 -13.76 19.63
CA SER A 50 0.45 -14.14 20.80
C SER A 50 1.96 -14.05 20.58
N GLU A 51 2.42 -13.92 19.34
CA GLU A 51 3.84 -13.80 18.99
C GLU A 51 4.26 -12.33 18.94
N ASP A 52 5.57 -12.09 19.08
CA ASP A 52 6.16 -10.77 19.01
C ASP A 52 6.81 -10.51 17.65
N CYS A 53 6.66 -9.29 17.14
CA CYS A 53 7.22 -8.95 15.83
C CYS A 53 8.74 -9.13 15.78
N SER A 54 9.42 -8.88 16.90
CA SER A 54 10.87 -9.05 17.08
C SER A 54 11.33 -10.51 17.17
N ASP A 55 10.41 -11.48 17.25
CA ASP A 55 10.75 -12.90 17.22
C ASP A 55 11.16 -13.31 15.80
N THR A 56 12.41 -13.72 15.66
CA THR A 56 12.99 -14.18 14.40
C THR A 56 12.52 -15.59 14.03
N THR A 57 11.94 -16.33 14.97
CA THR A 57 11.37 -17.67 14.76
C THR A 57 9.88 -17.66 14.42
N ALA A 58 9.18 -16.55 14.69
CA ALA A 58 7.77 -16.38 14.36
C ALA A 58 7.55 -16.54 12.85
N ALA A 59 6.74 -17.53 12.48
CA ALA A 59 6.45 -17.82 11.09
C ALA A 59 5.34 -16.89 10.59
N HIS A 60 5.37 -16.55 9.29
CA HIS A 60 4.21 -15.94 8.66
C HIS A 60 3.00 -16.87 8.82
N SER A 61 1.87 -16.31 9.22
CA SER A 61 0.63 -17.03 9.48
C SER A 61 0.16 -17.76 8.23
N SER A 62 -0.05 -19.08 8.34
CA SER A 62 -0.64 -19.88 7.27
C SER A 62 -2.10 -19.52 6.97
N ALA A 63 -2.73 -18.71 7.83
CA ALA A 63 -4.06 -18.16 7.61
C ALA A 63 -4.07 -17.06 6.53
N ILE A 64 -2.91 -16.56 6.11
CA ILE A 64 -2.82 -15.42 5.18
C ILE A 64 -1.85 -15.79 4.07
N SER A 65 -2.36 -15.93 2.85
CA SER A 65 -1.58 -16.09 1.64
C SER A 65 -1.45 -14.77 0.89
N GLY A 66 -0.45 -14.64 0.04
CA GLY A 66 -0.14 -13.42 -0.70
C GLY A 66 1.17 -13.58 -1.47
N PRO A 67 1.57 -12.61 -2.32
CA PRO A 67 2.59 -12.85 -3.32
C PRO A 67 3.90 -13.27 -2.65
N SER A 68 4.30 -14.51 -2.93
CA SER A 68 5.28 -15.33 -2.20
C SER A 68 6.73 -14.81 -2.34
N SER A 69 7.67 -15.09 -1.42
CA SER A 69 7.77 -16.35 -0.66
C SER A 69 7.98 -16.33 0.85
N SER A 70 7.78 -15.20 1.53
CA SER A 70 7.51 -15.25 2.99
C SER A 70 6.77 -14.04 3.53
N SER A 71 6.76 -12.93 2.78
CA SER A 71 6.17 -11.66 3.18
C SER A 71 5.79 -10.82 1.95
N PRO A 72 4.59 -10.24 1.90
CA PRO A 72 4.16 -9.34 0.82
C PRO A 72 5.09 -8.12 0.65
N THR A 73 5.23 -7.66 -0.60
CA THR A 73 5.98 -6.46 -0.99
C THR A 73 5.03 -5.31 -1.36
N GLN A 74 5.51 -4.07 -1.25
CA GLN A 74 4.76 -2.88 -1.66
C GLN A 74 4.49 -2.87 -3.18
N ARG A 75 3.36 -2.30 -3.59
CA ARG A 75 3.10 -1.82 -4.96
C ARG A 75 3.79 -0.48 -5.24
N SER A 76 4.69 -0.41 -6.22
CA SER A 76 5.39 0.81 -6.64
C SER A 76 4.91 1.33 -8.01
N GLY A 77 5.28 2.57 -8.35
CA GLY A 77 5.26 3.02 -9.74
C GLY A 77 6.31 2.28 -10.56
N THR A 78 6.07 2.11 -11.85
CA THR A 78 6.97 1.47 -12.81
C THR A 78 7.81 2.48 -13.59
N VAL A 79 8.92 2.01 -14.17
CA VAL A 79 9.72 2.82 -15.10
C VAL A 79 8.84 3.23 -16.29
N GLY A 80 8.86 4.51 -16.62
CA GLY A 80 8.01 5.07 -17.69
C GLY A 80 6.64 5.55 -17.22
N ASP A 81 6.33 5.43 -15.92
CA ASP A 81 5.12 6.01 -15.36
C ASP A 81 5.15 7.53 -15.37
N ILE A 82 6.34 8.15 -15.34
CA ILE A 82 6.51 9.60 -15.46
C ILE A 82 6.78 9.93 -16.93
N THR A 83 5.93 10.78 -17.51
CA THR A 83 5.99 11.17 -18.92
C THR A 83 6.53 12.58 -19.13
N ALA A 84 6.40 13.47 -18.14
CA ALA A 84 6.97 14.81 -18.17
C ALA A 84 7.10 15.40 -16.76
N ILE A 85 8.06 16.31 -16.59
CA ILE A 85 8.16 17.19 -15.42
C ILE A 85 8.38 18.61 -15.96
N ASP A 86 7.39 19.49 -15.78
CA ASP A 86 7.38 20.83 -16.38
C ASP A 86 7.15 21.91 -15.33
N GLU A 87 8.01 22.94 -15.30
CA GLU A 87 7.79 24.11 -14.44
C GLU A 87 6.59 24.91 -14.94
N THR A 88 5.55 25.01 -14.10
CA THR A 88 4.27 25.63 -14.52
C THR A 88 4.18 27.08 -14.04
N PHE A 89 4.74 27.36 -12.86
CA PHE A 89 4.85 28.69 -12.24
C PHE A 89 6.10 28.68 -11.38
N GLY A 90 6.89 29.77 -11.32
CA GLY A 90 8.28 29.80 -10.82
C GLY A 90 8.60 29.30 -9.39
N ALA A 91 7.69 28.61 -8.70
CA ALA A 91 7.92 27.86 -7.48
C ALA A 91 7.40 26.39 -7.53
N GLN A 92 6.81 25.95 -8.64
CA GLN A 92 6.10 24.67 -8.76
C GLN A 92 6.35 24.00 -10.12
N ALA A 93 6.46 22.68 -10.08
CA ALA A 93 6.48 21.84 -11.27
C ALA A 93 5.27 20.92 -11.29
N THR A 94 4.74 20.68 -12.49
CA THR A 94 3.78 19.62 -12.76
C THR A 94 4.52 18.33 -13.07
N ILE A 95 4.18 17.25 -12.38
CA ILE A 95 4.59 15.90 -12.75
C ILE A 95 3.42 15.26 -13.50
N THR A 96 3.70 14.77 -14.70
CA THR A 96 2.71 14.10 -15.56
C THR A 96 2.96 12.60 -15.58
N PHE A 97 1.94 11.83 -15.24
CA PHE A 97 1.97 10.38 -15.22
C PHE A 97 1.28 9.75 -16.44
N SER A 98 1.75 8.59 -16.90
CA SER A 98 1.12 7.84 -17.99
C SER A 98 -0.17 7.14 -17.56
N THR A 99 -0.35 6.89 -16.27
CA THR A 99 -1.50 6.20 -15.68
C THR A 99 -2.01 6.94 -14.44
N ALA A 100 -3.21 6.57 -13.98
CA ALA A 100 -3.79 7.14 -12.78
C ALA A 100 -2.86 6.95 -11.56
N HIS A 101 -2.43 8.05 -10.93
CA HIS A 101 -1.43 8.03 -9.87
C HIS A 101 -2.03 7.75 -8.47
N ASN A 102 -3.33 7.98 -8.26
CA ASN A 102 -4.03 7.79 -6.97
C ASN A 102 -3.33 8.48 -5.78
N LEU A 103 -2.81 9.69 -6.02
CA LEU A 103 -2.19 10.53 -5.00
C LEU A 103 -3.23 11.55 -4.52
N GLU A 104 -3.13 11.91 -3.26
CA GLU A 104 -3.93 12.94 -2.63
C GLU A 104 -3.04 14.16 -2.32
N VAL A 105 -3.67 15.29 -2.04
CA VAL A 105 -2.96 16.46 -1.49
C VAL A 105 -2.24 16.03 -0.21
N ASP A 106 -1.00 16.48 -0.04
CA ASP A 106 -0.08 16.13 1.04
C ASP A 106 0.56 14.74 0.98
N ALA A 107 0.27 13.94 -0.05
CA ALA A 107 1.00 12.71 -0.31
C ALA A 107 2.50 13.01 -0.50
N ARG A 108 3.35 12.06 -0.13
CA ARG A 108 4.81 12.21 -0.24
C ARG A 108 5.33 11.20 -1.26
N ILE A 109 6.18 11.69 -2.16
CA ILE A 109 6.79 10.87 -3.20
C ILE A 109 8.29 11.15 -3.27
N THR A 110 9.06 10.13 -3.64
CA THR A 110 10.45 10.31 -4.08
C THR A 110 10.54 9.95 -5.56
N LEU A 111 11.40 10.67 -6.27
CA LEU A 111 11.71 10.41 -7.67
C LEU A 111 13.11 9.80 -7.76
N SER A 112 13.28 8.86 -8.68
CA SER A 112 14.56 8.23 -8.97
C SER A 112 14.74 8.11 -10.48
N GLY A 113 15.98 8.05 -10.95
CA GLY A 113 16.27 7.89 -12.38
C GLY A 113 15.91 9.10 -13.27
N VAL A 114 15.62 10.26 -12.67
CA VAL A 114 15.47 11.53 -13.39
C VAL A 114 16.86 12.03 -13.80
N THR A 115 17.07 12.20 -15.09
CA THR A 115 18.31 12.73 -15.66
C THR A 115 18.05 14.09 -16.28
N CYS A 116 19.12 14.85 -16.53
CA CYS A 116 19.00 16.16 -17.15
C CYS A 116 20.33 16.56 -17.77
N THR A 117 20.32 16.96 -19.03
CA THR A 117 21.55 17.23 -19.78
C THR A 117 22.14 18.60 -19.48
N SER A 118 21.31 19.55 -19.02
CA SER A 118 21.70 20.95 -18.75
C SER A 118 21.68 21.33 -17.27
N CYS A 119 21.43 20.37 -16.36
CA CYS A 119 21.24 20.65 -14.94
C CYS A 119 22.55 20.73 -14.17
N THR A 120 22.56 21.58 -13.13
CA THR A 120 23.56 21.49 -12.08
C THR A 120 23.32 20.27 -11.20
N SER A 121 24.34 19.84 -10.45
CA SER A 121 24.17 18.79 -9.43
C SER A 121 23.14 19.18 -8.35
N GLU A 122 22.96 20.48 -8.11
CA GLU A 122 21.97 20.99 -7.17
C GLU A 122 20.55 20.73 -7.67
N VAL A 123 20.24 21.04 -8.94
CA VAL A 123 18.94 20.75 -9.55
C VAL A 123 18.67 19.23 -9.58
N LEU A 124 19.67 18.43 -9.96
CA LEU A 124 19.53 16.96 -9.91
C LEU A 124 19.25 16.45 -8.49
N SER A 125 19.84 17.06 -7.47
CA SER A 125 19.58 16.70 -6.07
C SER A 125 18.18 17.06 -5.59
N MET A 126 17.45 17.95 -6.28
CA MET A 126 16.07 18.31 -5.91
C MET A 126 15.10 17.16 -6.21
N PHE A 127 15.32 16.42 -7.30
CA PHE A 127 14.48 15.27 -7.67
C PHE A 127 14.67 14.08 -6.72
N ASN A 128 15.87 13.90 -6.18
CA ASN A 128 16.19 12.81 -5.24
C ASN A 128 15.69 13.10 -3.80
N LYS A 129 15.03 14.23 -3.56
CA LYS A 129 14.42 14.54 -2.26
C LYS A 129 12.98 14.05 -2.21
N GLU A 130 12.50 13.86 -1.00
CA GLU A 130 11.07 13.64 -0.78
C GLU A 130 10.30 14.93 -1.15
N LEU A 131 9.35 14.79 -2.06
CA LEU A 131 8.46 15.83 -2.54
C LEU A 131 7.08 15.63 -1.94
N ARG A 132 6.46 16.73 -1.49
CA ARG A 132 5.06 16.75 -1.08
C ARG A 132 4.21 17.18 -2.26
N VAL A 133 3.11 16.46 -2.50
CA VAL A 133 2.07 16.86 -3.44
C VAL A 133 1.33 18.07 -2.87
N GLU A 134 1.43 19.21 -3.55
CA GLU A 134 0.73 20.44 -3.14
C GLU A 134 -0.70 20.48 -3.66
N GLU A 135 -0.91 19.97 -4.87
CA GLU A 135 -2.21 19.96 -5.53
C GLU A 135 -2.32 18.76 -6.49
N VAL A 136 -3.52 18.20 -6.58
CA VAL A 136 -3.86 17.17 -7.56
C VAL A 136 -4.73 17.82 -8.63
N LEU A 137 -4.17 18.00 -9.82
CA LEU A 137 -4.86 18.67 -10.93
C LEU A 137 -5.89 17.73 -11.58
N ASN A 138 -5.54 16.46 -11.73
CA ASN A 138 -6.38 15.36 -12.22
C ASN A 138 -5.67 14.03 -11.94
N ASP A 139 -6.26 12.90 -12.31
CA ASP A 139 -5.73 11.54 -12.06
C ASP A 139 -4.32 11.27 -12.62
N THR A 140 -3.81 12.11 -13.53
CA THR A 140 -2.51 11.95 -14.19
C THR A 140 -1.56 13.13 -13.95
N HIS A 141 -1.95 14.17 -13.21
CA HIS A 141 -1.14 15.37 -13.04
C HIS A 141 -1.18 15.88 -11.60
N VAL A 142 -0.01 16.13 -11.03
CA VAL A 142 0.16 16.70 -9.68
C VAL A 142 1.14 17.87 -9.69
N LEU A 143 0.96 18.82 -8.77
CA LEU A 143 1.90 19.91 -8.52
C LEU A 143 2.80 19.57 -7.32
N VAL A 144 4.09 19.84 -7.48
CA VAL A 144 5.13 19.68 -6.45
C VAL A 144 5.97 20.96 -6.32
N PRO A 145 6.57 21.22 -5.14
CA PRO A 145 7.32 22.46 -4.87
C PRO A 145 8.75 22.38 -5.45
N LEU A 146 8.84 22.22 -6.76
CA LEU A 146 10.10 22.28 -7.50
C LEU A 146 10.19 23.61 -8.24
N SER A 147 11.31 24.29 -8.07
CA SER A 147 11.64 25.55 -8.74
C SER A 147 13.03 25.42 -9.32
N PHE A 148 13.15 25.64 -10.62
CA PHE A 148 14.43 25.50 -11.32
C PHE A 148 15.06 26.85 -11.64
N GLY A 149 14.29 27.94 -11.58
CA GLY A 149 14.70 29.30 -11.95
C GLY A 149 14.87 29.47 -13.47
N VAL A 150 15.56 28.53 -14.12
CA VAL A 150 15.61 28.33 -15.56
C VAL A 150 15.14 26.91 -15.85
N SER A 151 14.13 26.76 -16.71
CA SER A 151 13.58 25.45 -17.10
C SER A 151 14.71 24.56 -17.68
N PRO A 152 15.05 23.44 -17.00
CA PRO A 152 16.08 22.54 -17.48
C PRO A 152 15.52 21.54 -18.50
N ASP A 153 16.40 20.97 -19.32
CA ASP A 153 16.04 19.87 -20.22
C ASP A 153 16.05 18.55 -19.44
N ILE A 154 14.87 18.18 -18.91
CA ILE A 154 14.67 17.01 -18.05
C ILE A 154 14.37 15.78 -18.91
N ASP A 155 15.13 14.71 -18.66
CA ASP A 155 14.90 13.39 -19.25
C ASP A 155 14.31 12.45 -18.19
N VAL A 156 13.10 11.97 -18.47
CA VAL A 156 12.31 11.08 -17.60
C VAL A 156 12.27 9.64 -18.10
N THR A 157 13.06 9.29 -19.12
CA THR A 157 13.01 7.96 -19.77
C THR A 157 13.25 6.81 -18.79
N SER A 158 14.13 7.01 -17.80
CA SER A 158 14.41 6.05 -16.72
C SER A 158 13.76 6.42 -15.40
N ALA A 159 12.91 7.44 -15.38
CA ALA A 159 12.37 7.96 -14.14
C ALA A 159 11.32 7.03 -13.55
N THR A 160 11.41 6.83 -12.24
CA THR A 160 10.44 6.13 -11.41
C THR A 160 10.01 7.05 -10.29
N TRP A 161 8.82 6.81 -9.77
CA TRP A 161 8.34 7.44 -8.55
C TRP A 161 7.90 6.36 -7.59
N GLU A 162 8.03 6.67 -6.31
CA GLU A 162 7.55 5.83 -5.23
C GLU A 162 6.85 6.69 -4.19
N ARG A 163 5.74 6.18 -3.66
CA ARG A 163 5.00 6.83 -2.57
C ARG A 163 5.66 6.48 -1.24
N THR A 164 5.98 7.51 -0.44
CA THR A 164 6.75 7.37 0.81
C THR A 164 5.92 7.60 2.08
N ASP A 165 4.68 8.10 1.96
CA ASP A 165 3.74 8.29 3.07
C ASP A 165 2.81 7.08 3.28
N SER A 166 2.63 6.23 2.27
CA SER A 166 1.86 5.01 2.39
C SER A 166 2.29 3.90 1.43
N GLN A 167 2.04 2.66 1.83
CA GLN A 167 2.34 1.45 1.07
C GLN A 167 1.13 0.55 1.03
N THR A 168 0.81 0.09 -0.18
CA THR A 168 -0.25 -0.90 -0.38
C THR A 168 0.37 -2.26 -0.64
N TYR A 169 -0.01 -3.23 0.18
CA TYR A 169 0.30 -4.65 0.03
C TYR A 169 -0.95 -5.34 -0.52
N ALA A 170 -0.97 -5.53 -1.84
CA ALA A 170 -2.12 -6.08 -2.55
C ALA A 170 -2.11 -7.61 -2.62
N THR A 171 -3.22 -8.19 -3.08
CA THR A 171 -3.36 -9.64 -3.34
C THR A 171 -3.13 -10.53 -2.11
N LEU A 172 -3.48 -10.03 -0.92
CA LEU A 172 -3.51 -10.85 0.29
C LEU A 172 -4.83 -11.62 0.33
N GLN A 173 -4.78 -12.86 0.78
CA GLN A 173 -5.96 -13.70 0.91
C GLN A 173 -5.98 -14.30 2.30
N ALA A 174 -7.10 -14.13 3.01
CA ALA A 174 -7.29 -14.77 4.29
C ALA A 174 -7.97 -16.14 4.09
N THR A 175 -7.37 -17.21 4.58
CA THR A 175 -7.91 -18.59 4.48
C THR A 175 -8.71 -19.00 5.71
N SER A 176 -8.46 -18.37 6.86
CA SER A 176 -9.19 -18.65 8.10
C SER A 176 -9.38 -17.39 8.97
N PRO A 177 -10.47 -17.32 9.74
CA PRO A 177 -10.69 -16.25 10.70
C PRO A 177 -9.69 -16.32 11.86
N GLY A 178 -9.38 -15.17 12.43
CA GLY A 178 -8.46 -15.04 13.54
C GLY A 178 -8.01 -13.61 13.77
N PHE A 179 -7.35 -13.40 14.91
CA PHE A 179 -6.75 -12.13 15.25
C PHE A 179 -5.23 -12.23 15.10
N PHE A 180 -4.65 -11.33 14.32
CA PHE A 180 -3.27 -11.38 13.89
C PHE A 180 -2.57 -10.05 14.14
N LYS A 181 -1.24 -10.12 14.23
CA LYS A 181 -0.36 -8.95 14.36
C LYS A 181 0.40 -8.74 13.06
N VAL A 182 0.46 -7.50 12.58
CA VAL A 182 1.15 -7.12 11.35
C VAL A 182 2.47 -6.49 11.71
N CYS A 183 3.54 -7.15 11.30
CA CYS A 183 4.91 -6.76 11.56
C CYS A 183 5.56 -6.18 10.31
N TRP A 184 6.42 -5.20 10.48
CA TRP A 184 7.13 -4.53 9.40
C TRP A 184 8.64 -4.70 9.51
N SER A 185 9.27 -4.78 8.35
CA SER A 185 10.72 -4.79 8.19
C SER A 185 11.12 -3.91 7.01
N TYR A 186 12.28 -3.29 7.15
CA TYR A 186 13.02 -2.71 6.05
C TYR A 186 13.99 -3.78 5.54
N ASP A 187 13.76 -4.31 4.33
CA ASP A 187 14.64 -5.32 3.72
C ASP A 187 15.83 -4.60 3.06
N ASP A 188 16.89 -4.34 3.84
CA ASP A 188 18.15 -4.00 3.21
C ASP A 188 18.71 -5.26 2.56
N SER A 189 18.86 -5.27 1.23
CA SER A 189 19.47 -6.36 0.45
C SER A 189 20.83 -6.85 0.97
N ALA A 190 21.46 -6.13 1.91
CA ALA A 190 22.64 -6.55 2.67
C ALA A 190 22.38 -7.58 3.79
N LEU A 191 21.12 -7.83 4.19
CA LEU A 191 20.76 -8.76 5.26
C LEU A 191 20.19 -10.06 4.67
N SER A 192 20.81 -11.21 4.98
CA SER A 192 20.37 -12.52 4.50
C SER A 192 19.02 -12.99 5.06
N THR A 193 18.50 -12.28 6.07
CA THR A 193 17.20 -12.52 6.70
C THR A 193 16.58 -11.17 7.12
N PRO A 194 15.38 -10.80 6.65
CA PRO A 194 14.71 -9.58 7.10
C PRO A 194 14.33 -9.70 8.58
N THR A 195 14.78 -8.74 9.39
CA THR A 195 14.39 -8.61 10.79
C THR A 195 13.13 -7.75 10.88
N TYR A 196 11.99 -8.41 11.07
CA TYR A 196 10.78 -7.71 11.46
C TYR A 196 10.96 -7.30 12.92
N SER A 197 10.87 -6.01 13.21
CA SER A 197 11.12 -5.50 14.56
C SER A 197 10.05 -4.52 15.03
N VAL A 198 9.18 -4.08 14.10
CA VAL A 198 8.18 -3.06 14.36
C VAL A 198 6.79 -3.65 14.19
N GLU A 199 5.95 -3.47 15.20
CA GLU A 199 4.51 -3.72 15.10
C GLU A 199 3.85 -2.52 14.40
N VAL A 200 3.19 -2.79 13.27
CA VAL A 200 2.40 -1.78 12.56
C VAL A 200 1.01 -1.69 13.17
N GLY A 201 0.42 -2.84 13.49
CA GLY A 201 -0.97 -2.91 13.89
C GLY A 201 -1.54 -4.32 13.93
N TRP A 202 -2.87 -4.37 13.98
CA TRP A 202 -3.65 -5.59 14.18
C TRP A 202 -4.53 -5.88 12.97
N LEU A 203 -4.68 -7.16 12.66
CA LEU A 203 -5.51 -7.65 11.57
C LEU A 203 -6.54 -8.60 12.16
N ASP A 204 -7.81 -8.24 12.03
CA ASP A 204 -8.95 -9.05 12.43
C ASP A 204 -9.61 -9.68 11.20
N ILE A 205 -9.48 -11.00 11.06
CA ILE A 205 -10.19 -11.75 10.03
C ILE A 205 -11.39 -12.42 10.67
N TYR A 206 -12.57 -12.12 10.17
CA TYR A 206 -13.81 -12.69 10.67
C TYR A 206 -14.54 -13.47 9.58
N ASN A 207 -15.33 -14.46 10.00
CA ASN A 207 -16.25 -15.11 9.08
C ASN A 207 -17.44 -14.18 8.83
N PRO A 208 -17.96 -14.12 7.60
CA PRO A 208 -19.18 -13.38 7.35
C PRO A 208 -20.30 -13.99 8.19
N ALA A 209 -21.30 -13.18 8.55
CA ALA A 209 -22.47 -13.68 9.25
C ALA A 209 -23.10 -14.82 8.43
N ASN A 210 -23.34 -15.97 9.06
CA ASN A 210 -24.04 -17.08 8.41
C ASN A 210 -25.39 -16.58 7.87
N MET A 211 -25.61 -16.74 6.57
CA MET A 211 -26.93 -16.51 5.98
C MET A 211 -27.85 -17.64 6.44
N THR A 212 -28.70 -17.36 7.44
CA THR A 212 -29.55 -18.36 8.11
C THR A 212 -30.53 -19.06 7.16
N GLU A 213 -30.96 -18.40 6.08
CA GLU A 213 -31.97 -18.91 5.14
C GLU A 213 -31.55 -18.64 3.69
N GLY A 214 -30.53 -19.33 3.19
CA GLY A 214 -30.19 -19.35 1.77
C GLY A 214 -30.84 -20.55 1.06
N HIS A 215 -31.63 -20.30 0.03
CA HIS A 215 -32.19 -21.34 -0.84
C HIS A 215 -31.76 -21.15 -2.29
N LEU A 216 -31.48 -22.26 -2.96
CA LEU A 216 -31.20 -22.32 -4.38
C LEU A 216 -32.29 -23.14 -5.05
N PHE A 217 -33.04 -22.50 -5.96
CA PHE A 217 -34.09 -23.13 -6.74
C PHE A 217 -33.64 -23.26 -8.19
N LEU A 218 -33.66 -24.50 -8.68
CA LEU A 218 -33.49 -24.78 -10.09
C LEU A 218 -34.81 -24.48 -10.81
N THR A 219 -34.77 -23.67 -11.87
CA THR A 219 -35.97 -23.37 -12.67
C THR A 219 -36.29 -24.44 -13.71
N THR A 220 -35.43 -25.46 -13.83
CA THR A 220 -35.65 -26.63 -14.69
C THR A 220 -35.21 -27.91 -13.99
N SER A 221 -35.93 -29.00 -14.29
CA SER A 221 -35.54 -30.37 -13.92
C SER A 221 -35.06 -31.18 -15.14
N GLN A 222 -34.98 -30.56 -16.32
CA GLN A 222 -34.55 -31.23 -17.54
C GLN A 222 -33.02 -31.28 -17.64
N PRO A 223 -32.44 -32.44 -17.98
CA PRO A 223 -31.00 -32.54 -18.23
C PRO A 223 -30.59 -31.76 -19.49
N SER A 224 -29.39 -31.19 -19.47
CA SER A 224 -28.74 -30.57 -20.64
C SER A 224 -29.43 -29.33 -21.22
N VAL A 225 -30.24 -28.62 -20.42
CA VAL A 225 -30.87 -27.35 -20.81
C VAL A 225 -30.29 -26.20 -19.99
N VAL A 226 -30.02 -25.06 -20.65
CA VAL A 226 -29.60 -23.83 -19.96
C VAL A 226 -30.84 -23.17 -19.39
N ALA A 227 -30.94 -23.10 -18.06
CA ALA A 227 -32.03 -22.44 -17.37
C ALA A 227 -31.51 -21.53 -16.25
N PRO A 228 -32.21 -20.43 -15.95
CA PRO A 228 -31.88 -19.57 -14.82
C PRO A 228 -31.87 -20.34 -13.49
N VAL A 229 -31.08 -19.88 -12.53
CA VAL A 229 -31.14 -20.32 -11.14
C VAL A 229 -31.69 -19.16 -10.32
N MET A 230 -32.62 -19.46 -9.42
CA MET A 230 -33.10 -18.48 -8.45
C MET A 230 -32.39 -18.72 -7.12
N ILE A 231 -31.74 -17.69 -6.60
CA ILE A 231 -31.12 -17.70 -5.27
C ILE A 231 -31.95 -16.78 -4.41
N THR A 232 -32.44 -17.27 -3.28
CA THR A 232 -33.17 -16.46 -2.29
C THR A 232 -32.42 -16.51 -0.99
N PHE A 233 -32.24 -15.36 -0.34
CA PHE A 233 -31.67 -15.30 0.98
C PHE A 233 -32.33 -14.19 1.79
N THR A 234 -32.46 -14.41 3.09
CA THR A 234 -32.98 -13.41 4.02
C THR A 234 -31.82 -12.53 4.48
N THR A 235 -31.87 -11.23 4.16
CA THR A 235 -30.93 -10.24 4.71
C THR A 235 -31.28 -9.93 6.18
N GLY A 236 -30.32 -9.43 6.97
CA GLY A 236 -30.60 -8.96 8.33
C GLY A 236 -31.62 -7.81 8.38
N ASN A 237 -31.89 -7.25 9.57
CA ASN A 237 -32.84 -6.16 9.83
C ASN A 237 -32.44 -4.78 9.24
N LEU A 238 -31.72 -4.77 8.11
CA LEU A 238 -31.42 -3.56 7.35
C LEU A 238 -32.43 -3.50 6.19
N LEU A 239 -33.24 -2.43 6.20
CA LEU A 239 -34.37 -2.27 5.26
C LEU A 239 -33.91 -2.05 3.82
N ARG A 240 -32.62 -1.81 3.57
CA ARG A 240 -32.06 -1.60 2.24
C ARG A 240 -30.73 -2.32 2.06
N TYR A 241 -30.58 -2.93 0.90
CA TYR A 241 -29.34 -3.58 0.48
C TYR A 241 -28.16 -2.60 0.38
N SER A 242 -28.42 -1.34 0.02
CA SER A 242 -27.42 -0.27 -0.04
C SER A 242 -26.90 0.20 1.32
N GLU A 243 -27.56 -0.20 2.41
CA GLU A 243 -27.21 0.16 3.78
C GLU A 243 -26.45 -0.98 4.49
N ALA A 244 -26.26 -2.13 3.82
CA ALA A 244 -25.48 -3.24 4.33
C ALA A 244 -23.97 -2.95 4.18
N PRO A 245 -23.17 -3.07 5.26
CA PRO A 245 -21.73 -2.85 5.19
C PRO A 245 -21.02 -3.98 4.40
N GLY A 246 -20.24 -3.62 3.38
CA GLY A 246 -19.44 -4.52 2.54
C GLY A 246 -19.32 -4.04 1.10
N VAL A 247 -18.26 -4.43 0.37
CA VAL A 247 -18.14 -4.18 -1.08
C VAL A 247 -18.98 -5.20 -1.83
N MET A 248 -19.85 -4.71 -2.73
CA MET A 248 -20.55 -5.52 -3.73
C MET A 248 -19.65 -5.87 -4.90
#